data_AF-A0A2G7GA67-F1
#
_entry.id   AF-A0A2G7GA67-F1
#
_cell.length_a   1.000
_cell.length_b   1.000
_cell.length_c   1.000
_cell.angle_alpha   90.00
_cell.angle_beta   90.00
_cell.angle_gamma   90.00
#
_symmetry.space_group_name_H-M   'P 1'
#
loop_
_entity.id
_entity.type
_entity.pdbx_description
1 polymer ?
#
loop_
_entity_poly.entity_id
_entity_poly.type
_entity_poly.pdbx_seq_one_letter_code
_entity_poly.pdbx_strand_id
1 'polypeptide(L)'
;MPVGVSGLDLIHSTQEKIEQQLIDRVSHPKTVTAVYLYAYVMDSKPEKEIELNIGMLKKTVLTVEKLCPNFLFVVLPTGVKAYSVHLLDIFLFKDNLPLNETYPEISVPYRSQPFYTHQHNLLRGLTDGKNWTYCM
;
A
#
# COMPACT_ATOMS: atom_id res chain seq x y z
N MET A 1 10.49 -2.35 21.94
CA MET A 1 11.11 -2.85 20.69
C MET A 1 10.00 -3.09 19.67
N PRO A 2 10.19 -2.75 18.39
CA PRO A 2 9.21 -3.07 17.36
C PRO A 2 9.05 -4.60 17.27
N VAL A 3 7.82 -5.09 17.29
CA VAL A 3 7.50 -6.50 17.08
C VAL A 3 7.38 -6.71 15.57
N GLY A 4 8.30 -7.47 14.98
CA GLY A 4 8.28 -7.79 13.56
C GLY A 4 7.69 -9.19 13.33
N VAL A 5 6.73 -9.31 12.41
CA VAL A 5 6.25 -10.61 11.91
C VAL A 5 6.70 -10.75 10.46
N SER A 6 7.37 -11.86 10.15
CA SER A 6 7.85 -12.18 8.80
C SER A 6 7.23 -13.47 8.27
N GLY A 7 7.30 -13.66 6.95
CA GLY A 7 6.85 -14.88 6.28
C GLY A 7 5.32 -15.07 6.25
N LEU A 8 4.56 -13.96 6.25
CA LEU A 8 3.13 -13.99 5.98
C LEU A 8 2.92 -14.00 4.46
N ASP A 9 2.12 -14.94 3.98
CA ASP A 9 1.69 -14.94 2.58
C ASP A 9 0.47 -14.04 2.42
N LEU A 10 0.72 -12.79 2.06
CA LEU A 10 -0.33 -11.79 1.85
C LEU A 10 -1.03 -11.92 0.49
N ILE A 11 -0.63 -12.87 -0.35
CA ILE A 11 -1.19 -13.04 -1.70
C ILE A 11 -2.20 -14.18 -1.69
N HIS A 12 -1.78 -15.39 -1.34
CA HIS A 12 -2.60 -16.59 -1.48
C HIS A 12 -3.29 -17.02 -0.19
N SER A 13 -2.96 -16.44 0.97
CA SER A 13 -3.70 -16.71 2.21
C SER A 13 -5.04 -15.97 2.26
N THR A 14 -5.99 -16.60 2.94
CA THR A 14 -7.28 -15.99 3.28
C THR A 14 -7.12 -14.92 4.36
N GLN A 15 -8.13 -14.06 4.50
CA GLN A 15 -8.19 -13.02 5.51
C GLN A 15 -8.05 -13.61 6.94
N GLU A 16 -8.81 -14.67 7.22
CA GLU A 16 -8.86 -15.33 8.53
C GLU A 16 -7.51 -15.97 8.88
N LYS A 17 -6.81 -16.52 7.88
CA LYS A 17 -5.50 -17.13 8.08
C LYS A 17 -4.45 -16.07 8.42
N ILE A 18 -4.48 -14.91 7.77
CA ILE A 18 -3.58 -13.79 8.08
C ILE A 18 -3.87 -13.25 9.49
N GLU A 19 -5.14 -13.10 9.84
CA GLU A 19 -5.57 -12.70 11.18
C GLU A 19 -5.06 -13.66 12.25
N GLN A 20 -5.25 -14.97 12.05
CA GLN A 20 -4.77 -15.98 12.99
C GLN A 20 -3.24 -15.96 13.12
N GLN A 21 -2.52 -15.87 12.01
CA GLN A 21 -1.06 -15.79 12.03
C GLN A 21 -0.55 -14.55 12.77
N LEU A 22 -1.26 -13.42 12.68
CA LEU A 22 -0.90 -12.21 13.43
C LEU A 22 -1.25 -12.33 14.91
N ILE A 23 -2.39 -12.95 15.27
CA ILE A 23 -2.74 -13.27 16.67
C ILE A 23 -1.66 -14.15 17.30
N ASP A 24 -1.20 -15.18 16.59
CA ASP A 24 -0.23 -16.16 17.11
C ASP A 24 1.18 -15.57 17.27
N ARG A 25 1.53 -14.55 16.49
CA ARG A 25 2.91 -14.05 16.37
C ARG A 25 3.12 -12.65 16.93
N VAL A 26 2.06 -11.86 17.14
CA VAL A 26 2.13 -10.53 17.75
C VAL A 26 1.68 -10.63 19.20
N SER A 27 2.61 -10.50 20.14
CA SER A 27 2.31 -10.66 21.58
C SER A 27 1.35 -9.61 22.13
N HIS A 28 1.36 -8.39 21.58
CA HIS A 28 0.59 -7.25 22.10
C HIS A 28 -0.06 -6.42 20.98
N PRO A 29 -1.01 -6.98 20.21
CA PRO A 29 -1.61 -6.28 19.05
C PRO A 29 -2.30 -4.97 19.45
N LYS A 30 -2.81 -4.89 20.68
CA LYS A 30 -3.39 -3.65 21.25
C LYS A 30 -2.40 -2.47 21.34
N THR A 31 -1.10 -2.72 21.32
CA THR A 31 -0.08 -1.66 21.37
C THR A 31 0.34 -1.15 19.99
N VAL A 32 -0.10 -1.83 18.92
CA VAL A 32 0.22 -1.43 17.55
C VAL A 32 -0.57 -0.19 17.18
N THR A 33 0.14 0.88 16.84
CA THR A 33 -0.43 2.16 16.42
C THR A 33 -0.18 2.48 14.94
N ALA A 34 0.84 1.87 14.33
CA ALA A 34 1.19 2.14 12.95
C ALA A 34 1.60 0.86 12.20
N VAL A 35 1.31 0.86 10.90
CA VAL A 35 1.72 -0.19 9.96
C VAL A 35 2.63 0.43 8.91
N TYR A 36 3.70 -0.27 8.62
CA TYR A 36 4.67 0.08 7.59
C TYR A 36 4.66 -1.01 6.53
N LEU A 37 3.97 -0.78 5.41
CA LEU A 37 3.87 -1.79 4.35
C LEU A 37 4.85 -1.49 3.22
N TYR A 38 6.03 -2.11 3.30
CA TYR A 38 7.09 -2.04 2.29
C TYR A 38 7.08 -3.29 1.39
N ALA A 39 5.94 -3.60 0.79
CA ALA A 39 5.79 -4.78 -0.06
C ALA A 39 5.01 -4.45 -1.33
N TYR A 40 5.46 -4.99 -2.45
CA TYR A 40 4.70 -5.02 -3.69
C TYR A 40 5.02 -6.30 -4.48
N VAL A 41 4.14 -6.66 -5.40
CA VAL A 41 4.34 -7.77 -6.35
C VAL A 41 4.40 -7.19 -7.75
N MET A 42 5.41 -7.57 -8.51
CA MET A 42 5.50 -7.22 -9.93
C MET A 42 4.77 -8.26 -10.77
N ASP A 43 3.98 -7.80 -11.73
CA ASP A 43 3.42 -8.62 -12.79
C ASP A 43 3.52 -7.87 -14.13
N SER A 44 3.78 -8.60 -15.20
CA SER A 44 3.81 -8.06 -16.57
C SER A 44 2.46 -7.53 -17.06
N LYS A 45 1.35 -8.00 -16.48
CA LYS A 45 -0.02 -7.59 -16.82
C LYS A 45 -0.47 -6.53 -15.81
N PRO A 46 -0.69 -5.26 -16.22
CA PRO A 46 -1.06 -4.19 -15.30
C PRO A 46 -2.28 -4.52 -14.44
N GLU A 47 -3.34 -5.08 -15.03
CA GLU A 47 -4.55 -5.51 -14.31
C GLU A 47 -4.24 -6.49 -13.16
N LYS A 48 -3.33 -7.44 -13.41
CA LYS A 48 -2.95 -8.44 -12.40
C LYS A 48 -2.06 -7.84 -11.33
N GLU A 49 -1.12 -6.98 -11.73
CA GLU A 49 -0.27 -6.22 -10.79
C GLU A 49 -1.15 -5.36 -9.85
N ILE A 50 -2.16 -4.68 -10.40
CA ILE A 50 -3.14 -3.90 -9.65
C ILE A 50 -3.92 -4.79 -8.67
N GLU A 51 -4.53 -5.88 -9.15
CA GLU A 51 -5.31 -6.80 -8.32
C GLU A 51 -4.51 -7.33 -7.11
N LEU A 52 -3.29 -7.80 -7.36
CA LEU A 52 -2.42 -8.39 -6.33
C LEU A 52 -2.03 -7.36 -5.27
N ASN A 53 -1.59 -6.16 -5.69
CA ASN A 53 -1.11 -5.14 -4.77
C ASN A 53 -2.24 -4.46 -3.96
N ILE A 54 -3.43 -4.28 -4.55
CA ILE A 54 -4.63 -3.85 -3.82
C ILE A 54 -5.05 -4.93 -2.82
N GLY A 55 -5.11 -6.19 -3.25
CA GLY A 55 -5.53 -7.30 -2.41
C GLY A 55 -4.64 -7.47 -1.17
N MET A 56 -3.32 -7.39 -1.36
CA MET A 56 -2.35 -7.42 -0.27
C MET A 56 -2.53 -6.27 0.71
N LEU A 57 -2.63 -5.04 0.22
CA LEU A 57 -2.84 -3.85 1.05
C LEU A 57 -4.16 -3.93 1.83
N LYS A 58 -5.25 -4.30 1.16
CA LYS A 58 -6.57 -4.44 1.76
C LYS A 58 -6.56 -5.45 2.90
N LYS A 59 -6.04 -6.66 2.67
CA LYS A 59 -5.98 -7.70 3.70
C LYS A 59 -5.18 -7.23 4.92
N THR A 60 -4.01 -6.63 4.67
CA THR A 60 -3.14 -6.11 5.73
C THR A 60 -3.85 -5.07 6.59
N VAL A 61 -4.44 -4.04 5.96
CA VAL A 61 -5.10 -2.94 6.67
C VAL A 61 -6.32 -3.44 7.44
N LEU A 62 -7.16 -4.28 6.85
CA LEU A 62 -8.35 -4.82 7.52
C LEU A 62 -7.98 -5.72 8.70
N THR A 63 -6.92 -6.54 8.57
CA THR A 63 -6.45 -7.35 9.70
C THR A 63 -5.96 -6.47 10.84
N VAL A 64 -5.15 -5.44 10.54
CA VAL A 64 -4.62 -4.56 11.59
C VAL A 64 -5.73 -3.75 12.24
N GLU A 65 -6.64 -3.16 11.45
CA GLU A 65 -7.79 -2.42 11.97
C GLU A 65 -8.62 -3.29 12.93
N LYS A 66 -8.84 -4.57 12.58
CA LYS A 66 -9.59 -5.51 13.42
C LYS A 66 -8.86 -5.86 14.73
N LEU A 67 -7.57 -6.14 14.66
CA LEU A 67 -6.82 -6.70 15.79
C LEU A 67 -6.20 -5.64 16.71
N CYS A 68 -5.98 -4.42 16.19
CA CYS A 68 -5.21 -3.38 16.84
C CYS A 68 -6.12 -2.17 17.15
N PRO A 69 -6.83 -2.14 18.29
CA PRO A 69 -7.79 -1.07 18.60
C PRO A 69 -7.16 0.32 18.73
N ASN A 70 -5.85 0.42 18.91
CA ASN A 70 -5.11 1.69 18.98
C ASN A 70 -4.41 2.04 17.65
N PHE A 71 -4.81 1.42 16.55
CA PHE A 71 -4.28 1.70 15.22
C PHE A 71 -4.63 3.12 14.77
N LEU A 72 -3.63 3.85 14.27
CA LEU A 72 -3.71 5.27 13.92
C LEU A 72 -3.17 5.58 12.52
N PHE A 73 -2.24 4.77 11.99
CA PHE A 73 -1.47 5.21 10.83
C PHE A 73 -0.98 4.09 9.90
N VAL A 74 -1.13 4.27 8.58
CA VAL A 74 -0.47 3.45 7.56
C VAL A 74 0.59 4.27 6.85
N VAL A 75 1.81 3.74 6.80
CA VAL A 75 2.87 4.23 5.91
C VAL A 75 2.95 3.26 4.72
N LEU A 76 2.63 3.74 3.53
CA LEU A 76 2.68 2.97 2.28
C LEU A 76 3.61 3.65 1.27
N PRO A 77 4.91 3.36 1.31
CA PRO A 77 5.87 3.95 0.38
C PRO A 77 5.58 3.53 -1.05
N THR A 78 5.51 4.50 -1.94
CA THR A 78 5.35 4.28 -3.37
C THR A 78 6.70 4.40 -4.09
N GLY A 79 6.77 5.11 -5.21
CA GLY A 79 8.00 5.25 -5.96
C GLY A 79 7.85 6.08 -7.22
N VAL A 80 8.95 6.17 -7.97
CA VAL A 80 9.06 7.11 -9.09
C VAL A 80 8.14 6.82 -10.29
N LYS A 81 7.42 5.69 -10.30
CA LYS A 81 6.39 5.43 -11.30
C LYS A 81 5.27 6.49 -11.25
N ALA A 82 5.03 7.11 -10.08
CA ALA A 82 4.11 8.24 -9.93
C ALA A 82 4.48 9.44 -10.83
N TYR A 83 5.77 9.58 -11.14
CA TYR A 83 6.31 10.62 -12.02
C TYR A 83 6.57 10.12 -13.44
N SER A 84 5.85 9.10 -13.91
CA SER A 84 5.97 8.54 -15.28
C SER A 84 7.32 7.94 -15.70
N VAL A 85 8.28 7.75 -14.78
CA VAL A 85 9.61 7.20 -15.10
C VAL A 85 9.53 5.82 -15.77
N HIS A 86 8.51 5.02 -15.45
CA HIS A 86 8.28 3.70 -16.03
C HIS A 86 7.86 3.73 -17.51
N LEU A 87 7.48 4.88 -18.06
CA LEU A 87 7.09 5.02 -19.46
C LEU A 87 8.28 5.22 -20.40
N LEU A 88 9.51 5.25 -19.87
CA LEU A 88 10.77 5.35 -20.61
C LEU A 88 10.77 6.48 -21.64
N ASP A 89 10.53 6.17 -22.93
CA ASP A 89 10.51 7.13 -24.04
C ASP A 89 9.46 8.24 -23.86
N ILE A 90 8.41 7.97 -23.08
CA ILE A 90 7.32 8.91 -22.77
C ILE A 90 7.45 9.47 -21.34
N PHE A 91 8.65 9.43 -20.73
CA PHE A 91 8.88 10.05 -19.43
C PHE A 91 8.54 11.55 -19.48
N LEU A 92 7.41 11.92 -18.86
CA LEU A 92 6.76 13.23 -19.02
C LEU A 92 7.56 14.37 -18.38
N PHE A 93 8.44 14.06 -17.43
CA PHE A 93 9.26 15.04 -16.72
C PHE A 93 10.75 14.93 -17.07
N LYS A 94 11.10 14.32 -18.22
CA LYS A 94 12.50 14.12 -18.61
C LYS A 94 13.34 15.40 -18.64
N ASP A 95 12.73 16.52 -19.00
CA ASP A 95 13.38 17.84 -19.10
C ASP A 95 13.24 18.67 -17.81
N ASN A 96 12.58 18.11 -16.79
CA ASN A 96 12.25 18.74 -15.52
C ASN A 96 12.79 17.86 -14.38
N LEU A 97 14.10 17.94 -14.17
CA LEU A 97 14.81 17.23 -13.11
C LEU A 97 15.49 18.25 -12.17
N PRO A 98 15.60 17.96 -10.86
CA PRO A 98 15.13 16.74 -10.18
C PRO A 98 13.61 16.68 -10.04
N LEU A 99 13.07 15.46 -9.92
CA LEU A 99 11.66 15.22 -9.61
C LEU A 99 11.29 15.83 -8.26
N ASN A 100 10.06 16.32 -8.13
CA ASN A 100 9.56 16.96 -6.92
C ASN A 100 8.08 16.58 -6.67
N GLU A 101 7.71 16.43 -5.40
CA GLU A 101 6.34 16.10 -4.95
C GLU A 101 5.31 17.16 -5.33
N THR A 102 5.72 18.40 -5.61
CA THR A 102 4.85 19.48 -6.10
C THR A 102 4.62 19.43 -7.61
N TYR A 103 5.17 18.43 -8.32
CA TYR A 103 4.93 18.29 -9.76
C TYR A 103 3.45 18.01 -10.02
N PRO A 104 2.92 18.50 -11.15
CA PRO A 104 1.54 18.22 -11.50
C PRO A 104 1.34 16.72 -11.61
N GLU A 105 0.17 16.28 -11.19
CA GLU A 105 -0.19 14.89 -11.32
C GLU A 105 -0.26 14.49 -12.81
N ILE A 106 0.27 13.31 -13.15
CA ILE A 106 0.24 12.82 -14.53
C ILE A 106 -1.21 12.61 -15.00
N SER A 107 -1.47 12.84 -16.29
CA SER A 107 -2.81 12.71 -16.87
C SER A 107 -3.21 11.25 -17.12
N VAL A 108 -4.53 11.03 -17.22
CA VAL A 108 -5.08 9.77 -17.78
C VAL A 108 -4.71 9.70 -19.27
N PRO A 109 -4.30 8.53 -19.81
CA PRO A 109 -4.40 7.20 -19.20
C PRO A 109 -3.23 6.79 -18.30
N TYR A 110 -2.11 7.48 -18.35
CA TYR A 110 -0.87 7.07 -17.67
C TYR A 110 -1.02 6.97 -16.16
N ARG A 111 -1.78 7.89 -15.55
CA ARG A 111 -2.09 7.86 -14.11
C ARG A 111 -2.73 6.56 -13.64
N SER A 112 -3.57 5.95 -14.46
CA SER A 112 -4.38 4.80 -14.06
C SER A 112 -3.67 3.47 -14.24
N GLN A 113 -2.50 3.45 -14.88
CA GLN A 113 -1.76 2.22 -15.16
C GLN A 113 -1.01 1.68 -13.93
N PRO A 114 -0.30 2.50 -13.11
CA PRO A 114 0.33 2.00 -11.90
C PRO A 114 -0.69 1.66 -10.82
N PHE A 115 -0.42 0.59 -10.08
CA PHE A 115 -1.21 0.21 -8.91
C PHE A 115 -1.25 1.26 -7.79
N TYR A 116 -0.33 2.23 -7.77
CA TYR A 116 -0.27 3.31 -6.76
C TYR A 116 -1.57 4.11 -6.69
N THR A 117 -2.13 4.51 -7.84
CA THR A 117 -3.40 5.25 -7.90
C THR A 117 -4.54 4.47 -7.26
N HIS A 118 -4.56 3.15 -7.48
CA HIS A 118 -5.59 2.28 -6.95
C HIS A 118 -5.40 1.97 -5.46
N GLN A 119 -4.16 1.83 -4.99
CA GLN A 119 -3.85 1.74 -3.56
C GLN A 119 -4.28 3.01 -2.81
N HIS A 120 -4.04 4.19 -3.40
CA HIS A 120 -4.47 5.46 -2.84
C HIS A 120 -6.00 5.56 -2.73
N ASN A 121 -6.72 5.16 -3.79
CA ASN A 121 -8.18 5.13 -3.78
C ASN A 121 -8.73 4.13 -2.74
N LEU A 122 -8.11 2.95 -2.61
CA LEU A 122 -8.47 1.97 -1.58
C LEU A 122 -8.30 2.57 -0.18
N LEU A 123 -7.13 3.13 0.12
CA LEU A 123 -6.85 3.69 1.44
C LEU A 123 -7.78 4.85 1.77
N ARG A 124 -8.03 5.76 0.82
CA ARG A 124 -9.01 6.85 0.98
C ARG A 124 -10.39 6.30 1.38
N GLY A 125 -10.84 5.24 0.71
CA GLY A 125 -12.13 4.60 1.03
C GLY A 125 -12.12 3.88 2.38
N LEU A 126 -11.04 3.20 2.73
CA LEU A 126 -10.93 2.49 4.01
C LEU A 126 -10.84 3.45 5.22
N THR A 127 -10.25 4.64 5.06
CA THR A 127 -10.15 5.64 6.13
C THR A 127 -11.40 6.49 6.35
N ASP A 128 -12.37 6.44 5.45
CA ASP A 128 -13.55 7.29 5.57
C ASP A 128 -14.34 6.99 6.86
N GLY A 129 -14.55 8.02 7.68
CA GLY A 129 -15.15 7.89 9.01
C GLY A 129 -14.33 7.13 10.06
N LYS A 130 -13.03 6.87 9.82
CA LYS A 130 -12.14 6.16 10.76
C LYS A 130 -11.27 7.12 11.57
N ASN A 131 -10.73 6.60 12.69
CA ASN A 131 -9.81 7.32 13.57
C ASN A 131 -8.33 7.14 13.19
N TRP A 132 -8.05 6.47 12.07
CA TRP A 132 -6.71 6.26 11.54
C TRP A 132 -6.58 6.87 10.14
N THR A 133 -5.36 7.22 9.76
CA THR A 133 -5.06 7.85 8.47
C THR A 133 -3.83 7.21 7.82
N TYR A 134 -3.36 7.75 6.69
CA TYR A 134 -2.21 7.20 5.97
C TYR A 134 -1.39 8.27 5.27
N CYS A 135 -0.15 7.91 4.92
CA CYS A 135 0.65 8.60 3.92
C CYS A 135 1.17 7.63 2.85
N MET A 136 1.47 8.18 1.67
CA MET A 136 1.97 7.46 0.50
C MET A 136 3.17 8.14 -0.14
#